data_AF-A0A3N0YGC7-F1
#
_entry.id   AF-A0A3N0YGC7-F1
#
_cell.length_a   1.000
_cell.length_b   1.000
_cell.length_c   1.000
_cell.angle_alpha   90.00
_cell.angle_beta   90.00
_cell.angle_gamma   90.00
#
_symmetry.space_group_name_H-M   'P 1'
#
loop_
_entity.id
_entity.type
_entity.pdbx_description
1 polymer ?
#
loop_
_entity_poly.entity_id
_entity_poly.type
_entity_poly.pdbx_seq_one_letter_code
_entity_poly.pdbx_strand_id
1 'polypeptide(L)'
;PNVCEEQEMSMLGVRQPCVQAFTRMVKMWRQGCSSQRWCMGYERRTGYYTVYRQVYSMEMQTVYRCCPGWMQRGEERGCLHRVCSSGTCFNGGKCSETSDQLCQCPEGFEGTRCQYGESFVPF
;
A
#
# COMPACT_ATOMS: atom_id res chain seq x y z
N PRO A 1 20.40 0.72 11.07
CA PRO A 1 20.12 0.42 12.50
C PRO A 1 18.65 0.70 12.84
N ASN A 2 17.97 -0.24 13.50
CA ASN A 2 16.54 -0.18 13.87
C ASN A 2 15.55 0.11 12.72
N VAL A 3 15.80 -0.47 11.55
CA VAL A 3 14.90 -0.43 10.40
C VAL A 3 14.28 -1.81 10.26
N CYS A 4 12.95 -1.86 10.20
CA CYS A 4 12.16 -3.07 10.07
C CYS A 4 11.53 -3.12 8.66
N GLU A 5 11.41 -4.34 8.14
CA GLU A 5 10.69 -4.61 6.90
C GLU A 5 9.21 -4.81 7.22
N GLU A 6 8.36 -4.04 6.56
CA GLU A 6 6.90 -4.19 6.63
C GLU A 6 6.35 -4.49 5.24
N GLN A 7 5.32 -5.33 5.17
CA GLN A 7 4.60 -5.60 3.93
C GLN A 7 3.38 -4.70 3.83
N GLU A 8 3.38 -3.79 2.86
CA GLU A 8 2.21 -3.00 2.52
C GLU A 8 1.55 -3.50 1.25
N MET A 9 0.23 -3.46 1.23
CA MET A 9 -0.57 -3.93 0.12
C MET A 9 -0.95 -2.76 -0.77
N SER A 10 -0.52 -2.81 -2.03
CA SER A 10 -0.78 -1.78 -3.03
C SER A 10 -1.71 -2.30 -4.11
N MET A 11 -2.67 -1.48 -4.54
CA MET A 11 -3.55 -1.82 -5.67
C MET A 11 -2.90 -1.41 -6.98
N LEU A 12 -2.55 -2.37 -7.82
CA LEU A 12 -1.99 -2.13 -9.15
C LEU A 12 -3.04 -2.35 -10.23
N GLY A 13 -3.22 -1.34 -11.08
CA GLY A 13 -4.11 -1.42 -12.24
C GLY A 13 -3.45 -2.19 -13.40
N VAL A 14 -3.88 -3.42 -13.63
CA VAL A 14 -3.39 -4.28 -14.72
C VAL A 14 -4.37 -4.23 -15.89
N ARG A 15 -3.86 -4.04 -17.11
CA ARG A 15 -4.65 -4.15 -18.34
C ARG A 15 -4.88 -5.60 -18.69
N GLN A 16 -6.12 -6.06 -18.55
CA GLN A 16 -6.51 -7.41 -18.93
C GLN A 16 -7.18 -7.39 -20.32
N PRO A 17 -6.71 -8.20 -21.29
CA PRO A 17 -7.37 -8.34 -22.58
C PRO A 17 -8.67 -9.13 -22.44
N CYS A 18 -9.72 -8.67 -23.11
CA CYS A 18 -11.00 -9.35 -23.22
C CYS A 18 -11.36 -9.45 -24.71
N VAL A 19 -11.60 -10.67 -25.20
CA VAL A 19 -12.02 -10.88 -26.59
C VAL A 19 -13.52 -10.70 -26.68
N GLN A 20 -13.97 -9.82 -27.58
CA GLN A 20 -15.38 -9.59 -27.87
C GLN A 20 -15.70 -9.99 -29.31
N ALA A 21 -16.88 -10.59 -29.50
CA ALA A 21 -17.39 -10.98 -30.80
C ALA A 21 -18.48 -10.00 -31.24
N PHE A 22 -18.42 -9.56 -32.49
CA PHE A 22 -19.52 -8.85 -33.13
C PHE A 22 -19.94 -9.62 -34.39
N THR A 23 -21.24 -9.78 -34.57
CA THR A 23 -21.80 -10.46 -35.75
C THR A 23 -22.59 -9.45 -36.56
N ARG A 24 -22.29 -9.36 -37.86
CA ARG A 24 -23.06 -8.54 -38.80
C ARG A 24 -23.52 -9.36 -39.99
N MET A 25 -24.69 -9.02 -40.52
CA MET A 25 -25.13 -9.52 -41.81
C MET A 25 -24.38 -8.77 -42.90
N VAL A 26 -23.68 -9.49 -43.77
CA VAL A 26 -23.12 -8.91 -44.98
C VAL A 26 -23.99 -9.27 -46.17
N LYS A 27 -23.89 -8.49 -47.26
CA LYS A 27 -24.58 -8.77 -48.52
C LYS A 27 -23.62 -9.55 -49.43
N MET A 28 -24.12 -10.62 -50.03
CA MET A 28 -23.39 -11.45 -50.99
C MET A 28 -24.29 -11.80 -52.14
N TRP A 29 -23.68 -11.98 -53.30
CA TRP A 29 -24.39 -12.45 -54.48
C TRP A 29 -24.47 -13.98 -54.46
N ARG A 30 -25.69 -14.51 -54.49
CA ARG A 30 -25.96 -15.95 -54.58
C ARG A 30 -26.47 -16.29 -55.98
N GLN A 31 -26.18 -17.50 -56.44
CA GLN A 31 -26.66 -18.06 -57.71
C GLN A 31 -27.80 -19.05 -57.46
N GLY A 32 -28.58 -19.36 -58.50
CA GLY A 32 -29.67 -20.36 -58.42
C GLY A 32 -30.96 -19.82 -57.82
N CYS A 33 -31.22 -18.51 -57.97
CA CYS A 33 -32.46 -17.89 -57.51
C CYS A 33 -33.57 -18.07 -58.57
N SER A 34 -34.82 -18.24 -58.12
CA SER A 34 -35.93 -18.70 -58.97
C SER A 34 -36.27 -17.78 -60.16
N SER A 35 -36.00 -16.48 -60.05
CA SER A 35 -36.36 -15.46 -61.06
C SER A 35 -35.17 -14.75 -61.73
N GLN A 36 -33.97 -14.80 -61.13
CA GLN A 36 -32.77 -14.11 -61.61
C GLN A 36 -31.53 -14.99 -61.42
N ARG A 37 -30.59 -14.94 -62.38
CA ARG A 37 -29.33 -15.72 -62.36
C ARG A 37 -28.47 -15.40 -61.11
N TRP A 38 -28.59 -14.19 -60.58
CA TRP A 38 -27.94 -13.74 -59.35
C TRP A 38 -28.95 -12.98 -58.49
N CYS A 39 -28.93 -13.20 -57.18
CA CYS A 39 -29.72 -12.42 -56.23
C CYS A 39 -28.92 -12.07 -54.97
N MET A 40 -29.33 -10.99 -54.28
CA MET A 40 -28.73 -10.63 -53.00
C MET A 40 -29.16 -11.61 -51.91
N GLY A 41 -28.18 -12.31 -51.33
CA GLY A 41 -28.31 -13.08 -50.11
C GLY A 41 -27.61 -12.40 -48.94
N TYR A 42 -28.08 -12.70 -47.73
CA TYR A 42 -27.45 -12.25 -46.49
C TYR A 42 -26.79 -13.44 -45.79
N GLU A 43 -25.63 -13.22 -45.21
CA GLU A 43 -24.85 -14.22 -44.47
C GLU A 43 -24.28 -13.52 -43.25
N ARG A 44 -24.25 -14.25 -42.13
CA ARG A 44 -23.71 -13.75 -40.89
C ARG A 44 -22.19 -13.88 -40.96
N ARG A 45 -21.49 -12.76 -40.76
CA ARG A 45 -20.05 -12.75 -40.53
C ARG A 45 -19.76 -12.27 -39.13
N THR A 46 -18.98 -13.07 -38.40
CA THR A 46 -18.53 -12.77 -37.04
C THR A 46 -17.10 -12.28 -37.08
N GLY A 47 -16.83 -11.10 -36.51
CA GLY A 47 -15.50 -10.58 -36.28
C GLY A 47 -15.18 -10.62 -34.78
N TYR A 48 -13.90 -10.80 -34.46
CA TYR A 48 -13.38 -10.79 -33.10
C TYR A 48 -12.47 -9.58 -32.94
N TYR A 49 -12.55 -8.93 -31.78
CA TYR A 49 -11.67 -7.83 -31.43
C TYR A 49 -11.28 -7.92 -29.96
N THR A 50 -10.10 -7.42 -29.64
CA THR A 50 -9.60 -7.38 -28.28
C THR A 50 -9.85 -6.00 -27.69
N VAL A 51 -10.66 -5.95 -26.64
CA VAL A 51 -10.77 -4.78 -25.77
C VAL A 51 -9.93 -5.01 -24.53
N TYR A 52 -9.60 -3.94 -23.81
CA TYR A 52 -8.82 -4.03 -22.59
C TYR A 52 -9.60 -3.42 -21.45
N ARG A 53 -9.70 -4.16 -20.34
CA ARG A 53 -10.31 -3.69 -19.10
C ARG A 53 -9.21 -3.45 -18.06
N GLN A 54 -9.33 -2.37 -17.31
CA GLN A 54 -8.51 -2.15 -16.12
C GLN A 54 -9.02 -3.10 -15.02
N VAL A 55 -8.14 -3.95 -14.51
CA VAL A 55 -8.44 -4.82 -13.36
C VAL A 55 -7.43 -4.52 -12.27
N TYR A 56 -7.91 -4.29 -11.06
CA TYR A 56 -7.05 -4.02 -9.92
C TYR A 56 -6.59 -5.34 -9.33
N SER A 57 -5.28 -5.53 -9.31
CA SER A 57 -4.60 -6.63 -8.60
C SER A 57 -3.96 -6.09 -7.34
N MET A 58 -3.83 -6.93 -6.33
CA MET A 58 -3.21 -6.58 -5.06
C MET A 58 -1.76 -7.06 -5.07
N GLU A 59 -0.82 -6.15 -4.91
CA GLU A 59 0.62 -6.41 -4.94
C GLU A 59 1.24 -6.08 -3.59
N MET A 60 2.10 -6.96 -3.08
CA MET A 60 2.83 -6.76 -1.83
C MET A 60 4.10 -5.97 -2.10
N GLN A 61 4.22 -4.79 -1.48
CA GLN A 61 5.43 -3.98 -1.50
C GLN A 61 6.12 -4.05 -0.15
N THR A 62 7.41 -4.36 -0.17
CA THR A 62 8.27 -4.33 1.01
C THR A 62 8.68 -2.89 1.29
N VAL A 63 8.18 -2.32 2.38
CA VAL A 63 8.47 -0.96 2.82
C VAL A 63 9.33 -1.02 4.06
N TYR A 64 10.40 -0.23 4.08
CA TYR A 64 11.30 -0.14 5.21
C TYR A 64 10.92 1.04 6.09
N ARG A 65 10.61 0.76 7.37
CA ARG A 65 10.22 1.77 8.35
C ARG A 65 11.07 1.64 9.61
N CYS A 66 11.06 2.67 10.45
CA CYS A 66 11.67 2.55 11.77
C CYS A 66 10.90 1.50 12.59
N CYS A 67 11.65 0.61 13.23
CA CYS A 67 11.06 -0.38 14.12
C CYS A 67 10.25 0.29 15.24
N PRO A 68 9.23 -0.39 15.81
CA PRO A 68 8.43 0.16 16.90
C PRO A 68 9.29 0.73 18.03
N GLY A 69 9.02 1.98 18.42
CA GLY A 69 9.78 2.69 19.46
C GLY A 69 11.01 3.42 18.95
N TRP A 70 11.30 3.43 17.64
CA TRP A 70 12.35 4.23 17.01
C TRP A 70 11.78 5.21 15.98
N MET A 71 12.44 6.34 15.82
CA MET A 71 12.08 7.37 14.86
C MET A 71 13.32 8.02 14.24
N GLN A 72 13.12 8.61 13.08
CA GLN A 72 14.06 9.53 12.47
C GLN A 72 13.83 10.93 13.07
N ARG A 73 14.91 11.64 13.44
CA ARG A 73 14.84 13.00 14.00
C ARG A 73 15.58 13.97 13.08
N GLY A 74 14.92 15.07 12.71
CA GLY A 74 15.52 16.11 11.86
C GLY A 74 15.99 15.60 10.48
N GLU A 75 17.17 16.03 10.05
CA GLU A 75 17.82 15.59 8.80
C GLU A 75 18.74 14.38 8.97
N GLU A 76 18.86 13.81 10.18
CA GLU A 76 19.73 12.66 10.40
C GLU A 76 19.18 11.44 9.67
N ARG A 77 20.06 10.73 8.95
CA ARG A 77 19.70 9.51 8.22
C ARG A 77 19.69 8.32 9.17
N GLY A 78 18.52 7.80 9.49
CA GLY A 78 18.35 6.53 10.20
C GLY A 78 17.50 6.60 11.47
N CYS A 79 17.13 5.42 11.97
CA CYS A 79 16.26 5.24 13.13
C CYS A 79 17.09 5.13 14.41
N LEU A 80 17.79 6.20 14.76
CA LEU A 80 18.71 6.25 15.91
C LEU A 80 18.06 6.84 17.17
N HIS A 81 16.89 7.46 17.03
CA HIS A 81 16.21 8.12 18.14
C HIS A 81 15.04 7.25 18.59
N ARG A 82 14.83 7.14 19.90
CA ARG A 82 13.64 6.46 20.42
C ARG A 82 12.44 7.39 20.35
N VAL A 83 11.27 6.84 20.03
CA VAL A 83 10.02 7.59 20.01
C VAL A 83 9.74 8.10 21.41
N CYS A 84 9.60 9.40 21.54
CA CYS A 84 9.16 10.05 22.77
C CYS A 84 7.92 10.89 22.47
N SER A 85 6.79 10.49 23.03
CA SER A 85 5.51 11.21 22.94
C SER A 85 5.07 11.68 24.33
N SER A 86 4.04 12.52 24.40
CA SER A 86 3.51 13.08 25.65
C SER A 86 3.05 12.04 26.69
N GLY A 87 2.90 10.76 26.32
CA GLY A 87 2.61 9.64 27.22
C GLY A 87 3.79 8.70 27.48
N THR A 88 4.96 8.96 26.88
CA THR A 88 6.14 8.12 27.07
C THR A 88 6.82 8.42 28.40
N CYS A 89 6.91 9.68 28.81
CA CYS A 89 7.44 10.07 30.11
C CYS A 89 6.28 10.28 31.10
N PHE A 90 6.34 9.60 32.24
CA PHE A 90 5.36 9.72 33.32
C PHE A 90 5.73 10.82 34.30
N ASN A 91 4.80 11.17 35.20
CA ASN A 91 5.02 12.06 36.34
C ASN A 91 5.63 13.43 35.98
N GLY A 92 5.26 13.98 34.81
CA GLY A 92 5.75 15.28 34.35
C GLY A 92 7.17 15.26 33.74
N GLY A 93 7.73 14.07 33.45
CA GLY A 93 9.01 13.94 32.77
C GLY A 93 8.99 14.53 31.36
N LYS A 94 10.13 15.08 30.92
CA LYS A 94 10.30 15.69 29.59
C LYS A 94 11.14 14.80 28.69
N CYS A 95 10.83 14.74 27.40
CA CYS A 95 11.65 14.03 26.43
C CYS A 95 13.05 14.65 26.35
N SER A 96 14.09 13.83 26.51
CA SER A 96 15.46 14.29 26.32
C SER A 96 15.80 14.28 24.83
N GLU A 97 16.37 15.38 24.34
CA GLU A 97 16.80 15.51 22.94
C GLU A 97 18.22 14.95 22.71
N THR A 98 19.02 14.78 23.77
CA THR A 98 20.49 14.70 23.63
C THR A 98 21.16 13.59 24.44
N SER A 99 20.43 12.85 25.28
CA SER A 99 21.00 11.81 26.16
C SER A 99 20.50 10.41 25.85
N ASP A 100 21.28 9.39 26.22
CA ASP A 100 20.84 7.98 26.24
C ASP A 100 19.61 7.74 27.14
N GLN A 101 19.38 8.64 28.09
CA GLN A 101 18.15 8.68 28.88
C GLN A 101 17.01 9.31 28.06
N LEU A 102 15.97 8.50 27.80
CA LEU A 102 14.78 8.86 27.02
C LEU A 102 14.00 10.05 27.63
N CYS A 103 13.88 10.06 28.95
CA CYS A 103 13.09 11.01 29.72
C CYS A 103 13.95 11.68 30.78
N GLN A 104 13.77 12.99 30.94
CA GLN A 104 14.30 13.81 32.03
C GLN A 104 13.25 13.83 33.15
N CYS A 105 13.58 13.21 34.28
CA CYS A 105 12.66 13.05 35.40
C CYS A 105 12.76 14.22 36.39
N PRO A 106 11.63 14.70 36.94
CA PRO A 106 11.64 15.64 38.05
C PRO A 106 12.15 14.97 39.33
N GLU A 107 12.55 15.78 40.32
CA GLU A 107 13.05 15.30 41.62
C GLU A 107 12.06 14.33 42.28
N GLY A 108 12.60 13.25 42.86
CA GLY A 108 11.82 12.20 43.49
C GLY A 108 11.16 11.21 42.52
N PHE A 109 11.53 11.21 41.24
CA PHE A 109 11.12 10.17 40.28
C PHE A 109 12.32 9.61 39.51
N GLU A 110 12.33 8.29 39.32
CA GLU A 110 13.40 7.55 38.67
C GLU A 110 12.85 6.52 37.66
N GLY A 111 13.75 5.96 36.86
CA GLY A 111 13.46 5.00 35.79
C GLY A 111 13.46 5.63 34.40
N THR A 112 13.57 4.79 33.36
CA THR A 112 13.70 5.23 31.95
C THR A 112 12.53 6.07 31.43
N ARG A 113 11.38 5.98 32.09
CA ARG A 113 10.15 6.72 31.77
C ARG A 113 9.64 7.53 32.97
N CYS A 114 10.47 7.73 34.00
CA CYS A 114 10.08 8.38 35.26
C CYS A 114 8.90 7.66 35.95
N GLN A 115 8.88 6.32 35.85
CA GLN A 115 7.76 5.51 36.31
C GLN A 115 7.80 5.19 37.81
N TYR A 116 8.96 5.29 38.46
CA TYR A 116 9.12 5.01 39.88
C TYR A 116 9.23 6.34 40.63
N GLY A 117 8.50 6.49 41.74
CA GLY A 117 8.79 7.55 42.70
C GLY A 117 9.89 7.08 43.64
N GLU A 118 10.76 7.99 44.09
CA GLU A 118 11.70 7.74 45.18
C GLU A 118 10.90 7.51 46.48
N SER A 119 10.44 6.28 46.64
CA SER A 119 10.07 5.70 47.93
C SER A 119 10.82 4.39 48.20
N PHE A 120 11.79 4.04 47.35
CA PHE A 120 12.74 2.96 47.61
C PHE A 120 14.12 3.53 47.92
N VAL A 121 14.29 3.96 49.16
CA VAL A 121 15.62 3.95 49.81
C VAL A 121 15.73 2.57 50.47
N PRO A 122 16.43 1.59 49.88
CA PRO A 122 16.78 0.39 50.63
C PRO A 122 17.90 0.79 51.60
N PHE A 123 17.55 0.94 52.88
CA PHE A 123 18.50 0.81 53.97
C PHE A 123 18.78 -0.67 54.24
#